data_AF-A0A1Y4NHE5-F1
#
_entry.id   AF-A0A1Y4NHE5-F1
#
_cell.length_a   1.000
_cell.length_b   1.000
_cell.length_c   1.000
_cell.angle_alpha   90.00
_cell.angle_beta   90.00
_cell.angle_gamma   90.00
#
_symmetry.space_group_name_H-M   'P 1'
#
loop_
_entity.id
_entity.type
_entity.pdbx_description
1 polymer ?
#
loop_
_entity_poly.entity_id
_entity_poly.type
_entity_poly.pdbx_seq_one_letter_code
_entity_poly.pdbx_strand_id
1 'polypeptide(L)'
;MSNEKNTKSDEEIRNEVAKSMIFSKEENLDEMCDSFDSIMKEWKEDELRIPEEAIKDLCTDKYKSQTDINGVIAKISIINQIYSTRVKNIDTYWLAKHITNNGEKLEKYIFSDNEKQRIEAVQIIANSKYSSEDLSDERISQMNDHYSFATKYCSFHNPDKFPIYDGYMCAIVKSNWNNLCKKIFKKKGDIENIEFYENFCEAMGRLKEIFSKELGENISAKEFDQFLWLYLKNKIKLLKEQE
;
A
#
# COMPACT_ATOMS: atom_id res chain seq x y z
N MET A 1 -17.57 6.98 -39.95
CA MET A 1 -17.75 5.92 -38.93
C MET A 1 -16.39 5.57 -38.38
N SER A 2 -16.02 6.22 -37.28
CA SER A 2 -14.94 5.76 -36.39
C SER A 2 -15.55 5.80 -34.99
N ASN A 3 -16.01 4.65 -34.52
CA ASN A 3 -16.36 4.48 -33.11
C ASN A 3 -15.04 4.51 -32.33
N GLU A 4 -14.59 5.70 -31.96
CA GLU A 4 -13.66 5.85 -30.84
C GLU A 4 -14.43 5.39 -29.61
N LYS A 5 -14.21 4.13 -29.20
CA LYS A 5 -14.60 3.67 -27.87
C LYS A 5 -13.87 4.56 -26.88
N ASN A 6 -14.61 5.47 -26.27
CA ASN A 6 -14.14 6.34 -25.20
C ASN A 6 -13.71 5.43 -24.04
N THR A 7 -12.41 5.14 -23.95
CA THR A 7 -11.85 4.22 -22.96
C THR A 7 -11.62 5.02 -21.68
N LYS A 8 -12.37 4.68 -20.63
CA LYS A 8 -12.20 5.29 -19.30
C LYS A 8 -10.75 5.14 -18.83
N SER A 9 -10.20 6.20 -18.26
CA SER A 9 -8.88 6.16 -17.63
C SER A 9 -8.85 5.21 -16.42
N ASP A 10 -7.67 4.70 -16.05
CA ASP A 10 -7.53 3.84 -14.86
C ASP A 10 -8.03 4.51 -13.57
N GLU A 11 -7.99 5.84 -13.51
CA GLU A 11 -8.51 6.61 -12.38
C GLU A 11 -10.04 6.68 -12.37
N GLU A 12 -10.67 6.83 -13.53
CA GLU A 12 -12.12 6.77 -13.67
C GLU A 12 -12.64 5.37 -13.32
N ILE A 13 -11.96 4.32 -13.81
CA ILE A 13 -12.29 2.94 -13.46
C ILE A 13 -12.13 2.71 -11.96
N ARG A 14 -11.03 3.17 -11.35
CA ARG A 14 -10.81 3.11 -9.89
C ARG A 14 -11.96 3.76 -9.13
N ASN A 15 -12.33 4.97 -9.53
CA ASN A 15 -13.37 5.74 -8.86
C ASN A 15 -14.76 5.14 -9.07
N GLU A 16 -15.05 4.60 -10.25
CA GLU A 16 -16.30 3.87 -10.52
C GLU A 16 -16.37 2.57 -9.72
N VAL A 17 -15.28 1.83 -9.62
CA VAL A 17 -15.22 0.61 -8.81
C VAL A 17 -15.38 0.94 -7.34
N ALA A 18 -14.64 1.92 -6.83
CA ALA A 18 -14.79 2.37 -5.44
C ALA A 18 -16.22 2.89 -5.16
N LYS A 19 -16.88 3.52 -6.15
CA LYS A 19 -18.29 3.93 -6.09
C LYS A 19 -19.27 2.74 -6.16
N SER A 20 -19.02 1.76 -7.02
CA SER A 20 -19.83 0.53 -7.13
C SER A 20 -19.71 -0.33 -5.87
N MET A 21 -18.57 -0.22 -5.19
CA MET A 21 -18.31 -0.86 -3.92
C MET A 21 -18.85 -0.09 -2.72
N ILE A 22 -19.39 1.13 -2.91
CA ILE A 22 -20.09 1.88 -1.84
C ILE A 22 -21.03 0.90 -1.16
N PHE A 23 -20.62 0.45 0.02
CA PHE A 23 -21.28 -0.67 0.70
C PHE A 23 -22.73 -0.30 0.98
N SER A 24 -23.67 -0.74 0.15
CA SER A 24 -25.04 -0.26 0.26
C SER A 24 -25.75 -0.81 1.49
N LYS A 25 -25.17 -1.78 2.22
CA LYS A 25 -25.66 -2.41 3.45
C LYS A 25 -24.53 -3.16 4.19
N GLU A 26 -24.83 -3.59 5.42
CA GLU A 26 -24.03 -4.52 6.24
C GLU A 26 -23.66 -5.82 5.50
N GLU A 27 -24.49 -6.23 4.52
CA GLU A 27 -24.34 -7.43 3.69
C GLU A 27 -23.01 -7.51 2.91
N ASN A 28 -22.41 -6.37 2.51
CA ASN A 28 -21.20 -6.41 1.68
C ASN A 28 -19.91 -6.67 2.48
N LEU A 29 -19.85 -6.30 3.78
CA LEU A 29 -18.66 -6.61 4.59
C LEU A 29 -18.63 -8.11 4.93
N ASP A 30 -19.80 -8.67 5.22
CA ASP A 30 -19.95 -10.08 5.53
C ASP A 30 -19.65 -10.92 4.26
N GLU A 31 -20.15 -10.51 3.07
CA GLU A 31 -19.75 -11.12 1.78
C GLU A 31 -18.23 -11.07 1.55
N MET A 32 -17.58 -9.94 1.86
CA MET A 32 -16.12 -9.82 1.72
C MET A 32 -15.40 -10.80 2.65
N CYS A 33 -15.79 -10.87 3.93
CA CYS A 33 -15.24 -11.83 4.89
C CYS A 33 -15.45 -13.27 4.42
N ASP A 34 -16.66 -13.64 3.99
CA ASP A 34 -17.00 -14.98 3.49
C ASP A 34 -16.17 -15.36 2.25
N SER A 35 -15.78 -14.38 1.42
CA SER A 35 -14.96 -14.59 0.24
C SER A 35 -13.46 -14.73 0.51
N PHE A 36 -13.00 -14.43 1.74
CA PHE A 36 -11.58 -14.30 2.09
C PHE A 36 -10.78 -15.54 1.72
N ASP A 37 -11.19 -16.72 2.21
CA ASP A 37 -10.47 -17.98 1.97
C ASP A 37 -10.37 -18.33 0.49
N SER A 38 -11.46 -18.11 -0.25
CA SER A 38 -11.49 -18.38 -1.69
C SER A 38 -10.52 -17.47 -2.45
N ILE A 39 -10.47 -16.20 -2.07
CA ILE A 39 -9.59 -15.21 -2.70
C ILE A 39 -8.14 -15.45 -2.31
N MET A 40 -7.85 -15.77 -1.05
CA MET A 40 -6.49 -16.12 -0.62
C MET A 40 -6.00 -17.43 -1.26
N LYS A 41 -6.92 -18.34 -1.61
CA LYS A 41 -6.59 -19.50 -2.45
C LYS A 41 -6.27 -19.09 -3.89
N GLU A 42 -7.03 -18.18 -4.48
CA GLU A 42 -6.77 -17.65 -5.82
C GLU A 42 -5.45 -16.87 -5.88
N TRP A 43 -5.13 -16.11 -4.84
CA TRP A 43 -3.86 -15.39 -4.70
C TRP A 43 -2.63 -16.29 -4.88
N LYS A 44 -2.73 -17.57 -4.48
CA LYS A 44 -1.64 -18.55 -4.67
C LYS A 44 -1.29 -18.76 -6.14
N GLU A 45 -2.20 -18.45 -7.06
CA GLU A 45 -2.01 -18.56 -8.50
C GLU A 45 -1.91 -17.20 -9.21
N ASP A 46 -2.01 -16.07 -8.48
CA ASP A 46 -1.92 -14.73 -9.08
C ASP A 46 -0.50 -14.44 -9.60
N GLU A 47 -0.45 -13.75 -10.73
CA GLU A 47 0.79 -13.38 -11.42
C GLU A 47 1.74 -12.51 -10.58
N LEU A 48 1.22 -11.76 -9.59
CA LEU A 48 2.02 -10.95 -8.69
C LEU A 48 2.67 -11.75 -7.57
N ARG A 49 2.23 -12.99 -7.30
CA ARG A 49 2.79 -13.80 -6.21
C ARG A 49 4.30 -14.02 -6.37
N ILE A 50 4.73 -14.45 -7.55
CA ILE A 50 6.15 -14.74 -7.83
C ILE A 50 7.02 -13.47 -7.72
N PRO A 51 6.64 -12.32 -8.32
CA PRO A 51 7.31 -11.05 -8.08
C PRO A 51 7.37 -10.63 -6.60
N GLU A 52 6.29 -10.81 -5.83
CA GLU A 52 6.30 -10.47 -4.40
C GLU A 52 7.22 -11.39 -3.59
N GLU A 53 7.28 -12.68 -3.91
CA GLU A 53 8.23 -13.62 -3.31
C GLU A 53 9.68 -13.22 -3.59
N ALA A 54 9.97 -12.80 -4.82
CA ALA A 54 11.31 -12.31 -5.16
C ALA A 54 11.69 -11.04 -4.36
N ILE A 55 10.74 -10.14 -4.11
CA ILE A 55 10.97 -8.97 -3.24
C ILE A 55 11.17 -9.40 -1.80
N LYS A 56 10.35 -10.34 -1.32
CA LYS A 56 10.47 -10.89 0.04
C LYS A 56 11.87 -11.46 0.24
N ASP A 57 12.32 -12.38 -0.60
CA ASP A 57 13.65 -13.01 -0.50
C ASP A 57 14.77 -11.95 -0.55
N LEU A 58 14.61 -10.92 -1.37
CA LEU A 58 15.54 -9.79 -1.43
C LEU A 58 15.60 -9.02 -0.10
N CYS A 59 14.44 -8.68 0.48
CA CYS A 59 14.32 -7.91 1.70
C CYS A 59 14.65 -8.71 2.96
N THR A 60 14.32 -10.00 2.98
CA THR A 60 14.41 -10.84 4.18
C THR A 60 15.59 -11.78 4.17
N ASP A 61 16.18 -12.16 3.03
CA ASP A 61 17.29 -13.12 3.03
C ASP A 61 18.59 -12.49 2.58
N LYS A 62 18.57 -11.78 1.45
CA LYS A 62 19.79 -11.22 0.83
C LYS A 62 20.24 -9.90 1.43
N TYR A 63 19.33 -8.94 1.56
CA TYR A 63 19.63 -7.58 2.00
C TYR A 63 18.77 -7.19 3.20
N LYS A 64 18.92 -7.87 4.34
CA LYS A 64 18.12 -7.56 5.56
C LYS A 64 18.32 -6.13 6.08
N SER A 65 19.55 -5.63 6.01
CA SER A 65 19.94 -4.35 6.60
C SER A 65 19.47 -3.16 5.78
N GLN A 66 19.26 -2.04 6.46
CA GLN A 66 19.02 -0.74 5.82
C GLN A 66 20.31 0.09 5.69
N THR A 67 21.45 -0.43 6.14
CA THR A 67 22.76 0.27 6.15
C THR A 67 23.65 -0.08 4.95
N ASP A 68 23.30 -1.10 4.16
CA ASP A 68 24.00 -1.44 2.91
C ASP A 68 23.33 -0.74 1.71
N ILE A 69 23.99 0.30 1.20
CA ILE A 69 23.48 1.09 0.07
C ILE A 69 23.22 0.24 -1.18
N ASN A 70 24.02 -0.80 -1.44
CA ASN A 70 23.81 -1.65 -2.62
C ASN A 70 22.52 -2.46 -2.48
N GLY A 71 22.30 -3.02 -1.29
CA GLY A 71 21.06 -3.70 -0.95
C GLY A 71 19.85 -2.78 -1.02
N VAL A 72 19.97 -1.55 -0.52
CA VAL A 72 18.89 -0.56 -0.58
C VAL A 72 18.58 -0.16 -2.03
N ILE A 73 19.58 0.08 -2.88
CA ILE A 73 19.38 0.34 -4.33
C ILE A 73 18.62 -0.82 -4.97
N ALA A 74 19.03 -2.07 -4.73
CA ALA A 74 18.39 -3.24 -5.30
C ALA A 74 16.90 -3.34 -4.89
N LYS A 75 16.60 -3.09 -3.61
CA LYS A 75 15.21 -3.05 -3.09
C LYS A 75 14.40 -1.95 -3.76
N ILE A 76 14.94 -0.72 -3.85
CA ILE A 76 14.25 0.39 -4.52
C ILE A 76 13.91 0.01 -5.95
N SER A 77 14.89 -0.48 -6.71
CA SER A 77 14.70 -0.82 -8.12
C SER A 77 13.65 -1.91 -8.32
N ILE A 78 13.71 -3.01 -7.55
CA ILE A 78 12.79 -4.14 -7.73
C ILE A 78 11.37 -3.75 -7.27
N ILE A 79 11.22 -3.13 -6.09
CA ILE A 79 9.89 -2.69 -5.60
C ILE A 79 9.27 -1.70 -6.58
N ASN A 80 10.06 -0.73 -7.07
CA ASN A 80 9.55 0.26 -8.02
C ASN A 80 9.16 -0.38 -9.36
N GLN A 81 9.91 -1.39 -9.83
CA GLN A 81 9.62 -2.10 -11.07
C GLN A 81 8.33 -2.92 -10.97
N ILE A 82 8.10 -3.60 -9.84
CA ILE A 82 6.92 -4.46 -9.67
C ILE A 82 5.66 -3.64 -9.39
N TYR A 83 5.76 -2.61 -8.54
CA TYR A 83 4.58 -1.83 -8.12
C TYR A 83 4.41 -0.48 -8.80
N SER A 84 5.30 -0.12 -9.74
CA SER A 84 5.27 1.18 -10.42
C SER A 84 5.15 2.36 -9.46
N THR A 85 5.97 2.38 -8.39
CA THR A 85 5.86 3.35 -7.28
C THR A 85 6.23 4.79 -7.64
N ARG A 86 6.51 5.06 -8.92
CA ARG A 86 6.83 6.37 -9.50
C ARG A 86 8.14 6.98 -8.99
N VAL A 87 8.99 6.19 -8.34
CA VAL A 87 10.38 6.59 -8.05
C VAL A 87 11.09 6.72 -9.40
N LYS A 88 11.61 7.91 -9.73
CA LYS A 88 12.34 8.10 -10.98
C LYS A 88 13.71 7.44 -10.86
N ASN A 89 14.25 6.94 -11.97
CA ASN A 89 15.58 6.33 -11.98
C ASN A 89 16.66 7.29 -11.45
N ILE A 90 16.56 8.58 -11.78
CA ILE A 90 17.47 9.63 -11.30
C ILE A 90 17.43 9.81 -9.77
N ASP A 91 16.31 9.45 -9.14
CA ASP A 91 16.10 9.60 -7.70
C ASP A 91 16.59 8.38 -6.90
N THR A 92 16.84 7.25 -7.56
CA THR A 92 17.13 5.95 -6.91
C THR A 92 18.38 5.99 -6.04
N TYR A 93 19.49 6.51 -6.56
CA TYR A 93 20.75 6.60 -5.80
C TYR A 93 20.58 7.47 -4.55
N TRP A 94 19.93 8.61 -4.73
CA TRP A 94 19.76 9.57 -3.66
C TRP A 94 18.83 9.02 -2.58
N LEU A 95 17.75 8.34 -2.98
CA LEU A 95 16.81 7.72 -2.05
C LEU A 95 17.49 6.61 -1.26
N ALA A 96 18.36 5.84 -1.93
CA ALA A 96 19.17 4.84 -1.28
C ALA A 96 20.15 5.45 -0.26
N LYS A 97 20.83 6.55 -0.61
CA LYS A 97 21.70 7.28 0.31
C LYS A 97 20.93 7.79 1.52
N HIS A 98 19.74 8.35 1.33
CA HIS A 98 18.87 8.82 2.40
C HIS A 98 18.44 7.70 3.36
N ILE A 99 17.95 6.58 2.82
CA ILE A 99 17.57 5.40 3.62
C ILE A 99 18.79 4.88 4.39
N THR A 100 19.94 4.76 3.71
CA THR A 100 21.18 4.25 4.31
C THR A 100 21.68 5.11 5.46
N ASN A 101 21.66 6.44 5.30
CA ASN A 101 22.04 7.39 6.35
C ASN A 101 21.13 7.31 7.58
N ASN A 102 19.88 6.86 7.40
CA ASN A 102 18.92 6.62 8.49
C ASN A 102 18.84 5.14 8.89
N GLY A 103 19.73 4.28 8.37
CA GLY A 103 19.56 2.83 8.36
C GLY A 103 19.40 2.21 9.75
N GLU A 104 20.26 2.55 10.71
CA GLU A 104 20.18 2.04 12.09
C GLU A 104 18.85 2.40 12.77
N LYS A 105 18.38 3.64 12.56
CA LYS A 105 17.09 4.10 13.09
C LYS A 105 15.93 3.38 12.41
N LEU A 106 15.99 3.21 11.09
CA LEU A 106 14.97 2.51 10.31
C LEU A 106 14.87 1.04 10.70
N GLU A 107 15.99 0.34 10.93
CA GLU A 107 15.98 -1.03 11.43
C GLU A 107 15.21 -1.15 12.74
N LYS A 108 15.51 -0.27 13.71
CA LYS A 108 14.76 -0.25 14.98
C LYS A 108 13.27 0.03 14.77
N TYR A 109 12.94 0.99 13.91
CA TYR A 109 11.58 1.51 13.81
C TYR A 109 10.66 0.62 12.98
N ILE A 110 11.17 0.00 11.91
CA ILE A 110 10.43 -0.95 11.09
C ILE A 110 10.00 -2.17 11.92
N PHE A 111 10.87 -2.67 12.80
CA PHE A 111 10.57 -3.82 13.64
C PHE A 111 9.96 -3.46 15.00
N SER A 112 9.59 -2.19 15.21
CA SER A 112 9.04 -1.74 16.49
C SER A 112 7.57 -2.13 16.66
N ASP A 113 7.19 -2.53 17.87
CA ASP A 113 5.79 -2.65 18.27
C ASP A 113 5.11 -1.29 18.51
N ASN A 114 5.88 -0.20 18.65
CA ASN A 114 5.35 1.15 18.77
C ASN A 114 4.91 1.69 17.40
N GLU A 115 3.60 1.90 17.24
CA GLU A 115 3.00 2.41 16.01
C GLU A 115 3.57 3.76 15.57
N LYS A 116 3.83 4.69 16.51
CA LYS A 116 4.41 6.00 16.17
C LYS A 116 5.79 5.88 15.54
N GLN A 117 6.61 4.93 16.01
CA GLN A 117 7.92 4.67 15.42
C GLN A 117 7.79 4.06 14.02
N ARG A 118 6.83 3.17 13.80
CA ARG A 118 6.55 2.61 12.47
C ARG A 118 6.08 3.69 11.48
N ILE A 119 5.17 4.56 11.91
CA ILE A 119 4.73 5.72 11.10
C ILE A 119 5.94 6.62 10.79
N GLU A 120 6.80 6.88 11.76
CA GLU A 120 8.02 7.68 11.56
C GLU A 120 8.99 7.02 10.57
N ALA A 121 9.12 5.68 10.56
CA ALA A 121 9.93 4.98 9.56
C ALA A 121 9.43 5.23 8.13
N VAL A 122 8.11 5.15 7.91
CA VAL A 122 7.51 5.46 6.62
C VAL A 122 7.74 6.92 6.26
N GLN A 123 7.55 7.85 7.19
CA GLN A 123 7.78 9.29 6.96
C GLN A 123 9.24 9.60 6.63
N ILE A 124 10.21 8.93 7.29
CA ILE A 124 11.63 9.07 6.96
C ILE A 124 11.86 8.67 5.51
N ILE A 125 11.41 7.48 5.09
CA ILE A 125 11.63 7.00 3.72
C ILE A 125 10.89 7.87 2.69
N ALA A 126 9.64 8.25 2.99
CA ALA A 126 8.80 9.03 2.08
C ALA A 126 9.32 10.46 1.86
N ASN A 127 9.84 11.09 2.92
CA ASN A 127 10.32 12.48 2.91
C ASN A 127 11.82 12.57 2.63
N SER A 128 12.31 11.88 1.60
CA SER A 128 13.69 12.05 1.13
C SER A 128 13.86 13.44 0.49
N LYS A 129 14.19 14.44 1.30
CA LYS A 129 14.56 15.77 0.80
C LYS A 129 16.07 15.79 0.58
N TYR A 130 16.52 16.06 -0.64
CA TYR A 130 17.91 16.48 -0.86
C TYR A 130 17.98 17.98 -0.63
N SER A 131 18.94 18.42 0.19
CA SER A 131 19.30 19.83 0.20
C SER A 131 19.92 20.16 -1.15
N SER A 132 19.53 21.29 -1.72
CA SER A 132 20.10 21.87 -2.94
C SER A 132 21.60 22.15 -2.85
N GLU A 133 22.22 21.99 -1.68
CA GLU A 133 23.65 22.20 -1.45
C GLU A 133 24.51 21.06 -2.04
N ASP A 134 23.99 19.83 -2.10
CA ASP A 134 24.68 18.69 -2.73
C ASP A 134 24.48 18.64 -4.26
N LEU A 135 23.52 19.41 -4.81
CA LEU A 135 23.07 19.29 -6.19
C LEU A 135 22.67 20.64 -6.79
N SER A 136 23.45 21.13 -7.76
CA SER A 136 23.18 22.35 -8.55
C SER A 136 22.07 22.18 -9.59
N ASP A 137 21.25 21.14 -9.52
CA ASP A 137 20.25 20.80 -10.53
C ASP A 137 18.85 21.15 -10.00
N GLU A 138 18.27 22.25 -10.51
CA GLU A 138 16.91 22.73 -10.22
C GLU A 138 15.82 21.64 -10.43
N ARG A 139 16.14 20.55 -11.15
CA ARG A 139 15.23 19.43 -11.39
C ARG A 139 14.87 18.60 -10.15
N ILE A 140 15.56 18.78 -9.02
CA ILE A 140 15.43 17.95 -7.80
C ILE A 140 14.64 18.65 -6.68
N SER A 141 14.08 19.84 -6.94
CA SER A 141 13.36 20.65 -5.93
C SER A 141 11.98 20.10 -5.52
N GLN A 142 11.44 19.11 -6.23
CA GLN A 142 10.11 18.54 -5.94
C GLN A 142 10.07 17.03 -6.15
N MET A 143 10.74 16.28 -5.29
CA MET A 143 10.40 14.86 -5.15
C MET A 143 9.10 14.76 -4.35
N ASN A 144 8.02 14.51 -5.09
CA ASN A 144 6.70 14.14 -4.61
C ASN A 144 6.82 13.02 -3.57
N ASP A 145 5.98 13.05 -2.54
CA ASP A 145 6.05 12.13 -1.42
C ASP A 145 6.09 10.65 -1.88
N HIS A 146 7.18 9.94 -1.57
CA HIS A 146 7.35 8.51 -1.92
C HIS A 146 6.53 7.58 -1.02
N TYR A 147 5.37 8.01 -0.50
CA TYR A 147 4.58 7.23 0.46
C TYR A 147 4.20 5.83 -0.06
N SER A 148 3.82 5.72 -1.33
CA SER A 148 3.50 4.40 -1.92
C SER A 148 4.71 3.47 -1.93
N PHE A 149 5.89 4.00 -2.25
CA PHE A 149 7.13 3.25 -2.17
C PHE A 149 7.49 2.90 -0.73
N ALA A 150 7.48 3.88 0.17
CA ALA A 150 7.89 3.75 1.57
C ALA A 150 7.07 2.68 2.31
N THR A 151 5.75 2.67 2.09
CA THR A 151 4.86 1.70 2.74
C THR A 151 5.07 0.27 2.24
N LYS A 152 5.31 0.09 0.93
CA LYS A 152 5.68 -1.21 0.36
C LYS A 152 7.05 -1.66 0.86
N TYR A 153 8.03 -0.75 0.88
CA TYR A 153 9.35 -1.02 1.44
C TYR A 153 9.23 -1.55 2.87
N CYS A 154 8.48 -0.87 3.74
CA CYS A 154 8.28 -1.32 5.12
C CYS A 154 7.50 -2.63 5.21
N SER A 155 6.47 -2.85 4.39
CA SER A 155 5.67 -4.08 4.45
C SER A 155 6.45 -5.33 4.03
N PHE A 156 7.41 -5.23 3.10
CA PHE A 156 8.27 -6.37 2.78
C PHE A 156 9.30 -6.70 3.87
N HIS A 157 9.65 -5.75 4.73
CA HIS A 157 10.50 -6.03 5.89
C HIS A 157 9.68 -6.51 7.10
N ASN A 158 8.47 -6.00 7.28
CA ASN A 158 7.58 -6.35 8.38
C ASN A 158 6.12 -6.48 7.91
N PRO A 159 5.73 -7.65 7.35
CA PRO A 159 4.44 -7.86 6.70
C PRO A 159 3.24 -7.80 7.66
N ASP A 160 3.46 -7.97 8.96
CA ASP A 160 2.37 -7.98 9.93
C ASP A 160 1.84 -6.59 10.28
N LYS A 161 2.71 -5.57 10.17
CA LYS A 161 2.52 -4.28 10.83
C LYS A 161 2.29 -3.10 9.89
N PHE A 162 2.62 -3.20 8.60
CA PHE A 162 2.56 -2.07 7.67
C PHE A 162 1.47 -2.26 6.61
N PRO A 163 0.33 -1.55 6.75
CA PRO A 163 -0.60 -1.36 5.66
C PRO A 163 0.07 -0.66 4.48
N ILE A 164 -0.15 -1.17 3.26
CA ILE A 164 0.35 -0.57 2.03
C ILE A 164 -0.56 0.59 1.64
N TYR A 165 0.03 1.77 1.50
CA TYR A 165 -0.68 2.97 1.05
C TYR A 165 -0.54 3.07 -0.46
N ASP A 166 -1.64 2.93 -1.20
CA ASP A 166 -1.67 3.21 -2.62
C ASP A 166 -2.98 3.87 -3.07
N GLY A 167 -3.02 4.28 -4.33
CA GLY A 167 -4.18 4.98 -4.89
C GLY A 167 -5.47 4.14 -4.89
N TYR A 168 -5.37 2.81 -4.98
CA TYR A 168 -6.53 1.92 -4.95
C TYR A 168 -7.09 1.81 -3.53
N MET A 169 -6.25 1.51 -2.55
CA MET A 169 -6.65 1.40 -1.15
C MET A 169 -7.19 2.72 -0.60
N CYS A 170 -6.56 3.85 -0.96
CA CYS A 170 -7.08 5.17 -0.61
C CYS A 170 -8.48 5.41 -1.19
N ALA A 171 -8.70 5.06 -2.46
CA ALA A 171 -10.00 5.27 -3.12
C ALA A 171 -11.11 4.46 -2.45
N ILE A 172 -10.83 3.22 -2.04
CA ILE A 172 -11.81 2.35 -1.35
C ILE A 172 -12.16 2.91 0.00
N VAL A 173 -11.15 3.21 0.83
CA VAL A 173 -11.39 3.72 2.19
C VAL A 173 -12.14 5.05 2.12
N LYS A 174 -11.77 5.94 1.18
CA LYS A 174 -12.49 7.21 0.93
C LYS A 174 -13.94 6.98 0.49
N SER A 175 -14.16 6.13 -0.50
CA SER A 175 -15.50 5.94 -1.09
C SER A 175 -16.45 5.20 -0.16
N ASN A 176 -15.90 4.33 0.67
CA ASN A 176 -16.67 3.51 1.59
C ASN A 176 -16.74 4.07 3.02
N TRP A 177 -16.08 5.21 3.25
CA TRP A 177 -15.97 5.89 4.54
C TRP A 177 -17.30 5.94 5.30
N ASN A 178 -18.37 6.46 4.68
CA ASN A 178 -19.66 6.63 5.35
C ASN A 178 -20.36 5.31 5.74
N ASN A 179 -20.10 4.22 5.01
CA ASN A 179 -20.75 2.92 5.27
C ASN A 179 -19.89 2.04 6.19
N LEU A 180 -18.57 2.03 6.00
CA LEU A 180 -17.61 1.47 6.95
C LEU A 180 -17.74 2.14 8.33
N CYS A 181 -18.02 3.44 8.37
CA CYS A 181 -18.24 4.19 9.61
C CYS A 181 -19.27 3.57 10.55
N LYS A 182 -20.28 2.81 10.09
CA LYS A 182 -21.31 2.29 11.02
C LYS A 182 -20.87 1.06 11.84
N LYS A 183 -19.99 0.21 11.28
CA LYS A 183 -19.42 -0.96 11.98
C LYS A 183 -18.01 -0.69 12.56
N ILE A 184 -17.25 0.25 11.99
CA ILE A 184 -15.79 0.43 12.26
C ILE A 184 -15.46 1.67 13.10
N PHE A 185 -16.31 2.71 13.06
CA PHE A 185 -16.02 4.00 13.70
C PHE A 185 -17.18 4.42 14.60
N LYS A 186 -16.89 4.93 15.80
CA LYS A 186 -17.96 5.25 16.77
C LYS A 186 -18.73 6.50 16.36
N LYS A 187 -18.14 7.37 15.52
CA LYS A 187 -18.80 8.55 14.96
C LYS A 187 -18.37 8.85 13.53
N LYS A 188 -19.28 9.48 12.78
CA LYS A 188 -19.00 10.11 11.48
C LYS A 188 -17.93 11.19 11.68
N GLY A 189 -16.79 11.07 11.00
CA GLY A 189 -15.67 12.04 11.09
C GLY A 189 -14.53 11.64 12.03
N ASP A 190 -14.49 10.40 12.54
CA ASP A 190 -13.40 9.95 13.44
C ASP A 190 -12.02 9.91 12.76
N ILE A 191 -11.94 9.73 11.43
CA ILE A 191 -10.69 9.88 10.65
C ILE A 191 -10.97 10.77 9.42
N GLU A 192 -10.76 12.07 9.59
CA GLU A 192 -10.64 13.00 8.46
C GLU A 192 -9.25 12.89 7.83
N ASN A 193 -9.09 13.31 6.58
CA ASN A 193 -7.78 13.38 5.92
C ASN A 193 -7.03 12.03 5.84
N ILE A 194 -7.70 10.98 5.33
CA ILE A 194 -7.13 9.64 5.16
C ILE A 194 -5.91 9.61 4.22
N GLU A 195 -5.66 10.69 3.46
CA GLU A 195 -4.40 10.89 2.75
C GLU A 195 -3.17 11.00 3.68
N PHE A 196 -3.36 11.29 4.97
CA PHE A 196 -2.30 11.16 5.95
C PHE A 196 -2.12 9.70 6.33
N TYR A 197 -0.87 9.23 6.26
CA TYR A 197 -0.57 7.81 6.47
C TYR A 197 -0.97 7.29 7.86
N GLU A 198 -0.87 8.12 8.91
CA GLU A 198 -1.31 7.76 10.27
C GLU A 198 -2.80 7.42 10.30
N ASN A 199 -3.60 8.29 9.69
CA ASN A 199 -5.04 8.13 9.55
C ASN A 199 -5.38 6.89 8.70
N PHE A 200 -4.62 6.64 7.63
CA PHE A 200 -4.74 5.42 6.85
C PHE A 200 -4.43 4.16 7.66
N CYS A 201 -3.34 4.17 8.46
CA CYS A 201 -2.97 3.04 9.31
C CYS A 201 -4.08 2.71 10.32
N GLU A 202 -4.65 3.73 10.96
CA GLU A 202 -5.75 3.54 11.89
C GLU A 202 -6.97 2.91 11.21
N ALA A 203 -7.31 3.36 10.00
CA ALA A 203 -8.45 2.82 9.26
C ALA A 203 -8.23 1.36 8.84
N MET A 204 -7.06 1.07 8.27
CA MET A 204 -6.70 -0.27 7.83
C MET A 204 -6.54 -1.23 9.01
N GLY A 205 -5.99 -0.77 10.14
CA GLY A 205 -5.87 -1.56 11.36
C GLY A 205 -7.23 -2.02 11.88
N ARG A 206 -8.20 -1.10 11.96
CA ARG A 206 -9.56 -1.43 12.41
C ARG A 206 -10.30 -2.36 11.44
N LEU A 207 -10.17 -2.13 10.13
CA LEU A 207 -10.71 -3.02 9.11
C LEU A 207 -10.13 -4.44 9.27
N LYS A 208 -8.81 -4.55 9.35
CA LYS A 208 -8.10 -5.81 9.54
C LYS A 208 -8.56 -6.52 10.82
N GLU A 209 -8.72 -5.80 11.93
CA GLU A 209 -9.21 -6.37 13.19
C GLU A 209 -10.62 -6.95 13.08
N ILE A 210 -11.49 -6.37 12.26
CA ILE A 210 -12.84 -6.92 12.03
C ILE A 210 -12.74 -8.22 11.25
N PHE A 211 -11.98 -8.24 10.16
CA PHE A 211 -11.73 -9.47 9.41
C PHE A 211 -11.13 -10.56 10.29
N SER A 212 -10.12 -10.24 11.12
CA SER A 212 -9.55 -11.21 12.05
C SER A 212 -10.58 -11.80 13.02
N LYS A 213 -11.54 -10.98 13.49
CA LYS A 213 -12.59 -11.43 14.42
C LYS A 213 -13.61 -12.31 13.73
N GLU A 214 -14.06 -11.93 12.53
CA GLU A 214 -15.05 -12.69 11.75
C GLU A 214 -14.47 -14.04 11.30
N LEU A 215 -13.21 -14.07 10.87
CA LEU A 215 -12.52 -15.30 10.45
C LEU A 215 -12.09 -16.19 11.63
N GLY A 216 -12.00 -15.62 12.84
CA GLY A 216 -11.49 -16.33 14.02
C GLY A 216 -9.97 -16.58 13.99
N GLU A 217 -9.24 -15.88 13.13
CA GLU A 217 -7.78 -15.98 12.98
C GLU A 217 -7.13 -14.61 12.80
N ASN A 218 -5.86 -14.46 13.20
CA ASN A 218 -5.15 -13.21 13.00
C ASN A 218 -4.54 -13.14 11.60
N ILE A 219 -4.99 -12.17 10.81
CA ILE A 219 -4.41 -11.87 9.50
C ILE A 219 -3.30 -10.79 9.60
N SER A 220 -2.24 -10.97 8.83
CA SER A 220 -1.17 -9.98 8.68
C SER A 220 -1.64 -8.77 7.87
N ALA A 221 -0.95 -7.63 7.98
CA ALA A 221 -1.27 -6.47 7.14
C ALA A 221 -1.05 -6.78 5.65
N LYS A 222 -0.06 -7.63 5.34
CA LYS A 222 0.26 -8.06 3.98
C LYS A 222 -0.80 -8.99 3.40
N GLU A 223 -1.28 -9.99 4.14
CA GLU A 223 -2.37 -10.86 3.68
C GLU A 223 -3.65 -10.06 3.43
N PHE A 224 -3.94 -9.09 4.31
CA PHE A 224 -5.09 -8.23 4.14
C PHE A 224 -4.98 -7.36 2.87
N ASP A 225 -3.80 -6.82 2.58
CA ASP A 225 -3.52 -6.09 1.34
C ASP A 225 -3.69 -6.97 0.10
N GLN A 226 -3.14 -8.19 0.11
CA GLN A 226 -3.25 -9.16 -0.99
C GLN A 226 -4.70 -9.56 -1.26
N PHE A 227 -5.46 -9.86 -0.20
CA PHE A 227 -6.88 -10.14 -0.27
C PHE A 227 -7.63 -8.98 -0.92
N LEU A 228 -7.46 -7.76 -0.40
CA LEU A 228 -8.15 -6.59 -0.91
C LEU A 228 -7.79 -6.35 -2.37
N TRP A 229 -6.51 -6.39 -2.73
CA TRP A 229 -6.05 -6.21 -4.11
C TRP A 229 -6.76 -7.17 -5.08
N LEU A 230 -6.77 -8.47 -4.77
CA LEU A 230 -7.34 -9.47 -5.66
C LEU A 230 -8.88 -9.41 -5.69
N TYR A 231 -9.53 -9.19 -4.54
CA TYR A 231 -10.97 -8.94 -4.46
C TYR A 231 -11.39 -7.82 -5.41
N LEU A 232 -10.66 -6.70 -5.38
CA LEU A 232 -10.93 -5.55 -6.23
C LEU A 232 -10.66 -5.85 -7.71
N LYS A 233 -9.51 -6.46 -8.01
CA LYS A 233 -9.14 -6.87 -9.38
C LYS A 233 -10.26 -7.70 -10.01
N ASN A 234 -10.84 -8.63 -9.26
CA ASN A 234 -11.92 -9.48 -9.71
C ASN A 234 -13.24 -8.73 -9.91
N LYS A 235 -13.61 -7.82 -8.98
CA LYS A 235 -14.81 -6.99 -9.16
C LYS A 235 -14.67 -6.01 -10.35
N ILE A 236 -13.48 -5.45 -10.59
CA ILE A 236 -13.21 -4.62 -11.78
C ILE A 236 -13.43 -5.42 -13.06
N LYS A 237 -12.92 -6.66 -13.10
CA LYS A 237 -13.07 -7.54 -14.26
C LYS A 237 -14.55 -7.83 -14.55
N LEU A 238 -15.34 -8.15 -13.53
CA LEU A 238 -16.78 -8.40 -13.66
C LEU A 238 -17.55 -7.19 -14.20
N LEU A 239 -17.23 -5.97 -13.74
CA LEU A 239 -17.87 -4.75 -14.24
C LEU A 239 -17.57 -4.51 -15.72
N LYS A 240 -16.34 -4.74 -16.16
CA LYS A 240 -15.93 -4.61 -17.56
C LYS A 240 -16.60 -5.64 -18.49
N GLU A 241 -16.99 -6.80 -17.97
CA GLU A 241 -17.69 -7.83 -18.73
C GLU A 241 -19.20 -7.53 -18.87
N GLN A 242 -19.74 -6.60 -18.08
CA GLN A 242 -21.14 -6.17 -18.10
C GLN A 242 -21.40 -4.93 -18.97
N GLU A 243 -20.34 -4.23 -19.43
CA GLU A 243 -20.38 -3.09 -20.36
C GLU A 243 -20.18 -3.50 -21.83
#